data_AF-A0A6F8XUH1-F1
#
_entry.id   AF-A0A6F8XUH1-F1
#
_cell.length_a   1.000
_cell.length_b   1.000
_cell.length_c   1.000
_cell.angle_alpha   90.00
_cell.angle_beta   90.00
_cell.angle_gamma   90.00
#
_symmetry.space_group_name_H-M   'P 1'
#
loop_
_entity.id
_entity.type
_entity.pdbx_description
1 polymer ?
#
loop_
_entity_poly.entity_id
_entity_poly.type
_entity_poly.pdbx_seq_one_letter_code
_entity_poly.pdbx_strand_id
1 'polypeptide(L)'
;MYLFGVVAADHPGQPADLVGLGGPDTALWRVHAGATAGVVTAAPGWLRARPRDLLAHQLVLDCLWQYGPVLPARYGIVAPDEETLRAALRRSALRHLDALAQLAELTPARAGIEPITGLAGMASTGNPLLDRSG
;
A
#
# COMPACT_ATOMS: atom_id res chain seq x y z
N MET A 1 0.02 -12.13 6.87
CA MET A 1 0.35 -10.83 6.22
C MET A 1 -0.91 -10.18 5.69
N TYR A 2 -0.95 -8.85 5.70
CA TYR A 2 -2.06 -8.04 5.19
C TYR A 2 -1.73 -7.56 3.77
N LEU A 3 -2.68 -7.66 2.83
CA LEU A 3 -2.53 -7.26 1.44
C LEU A 3 -3.22 -5.92 1.17
N PHE A 4 -2.48 -4.95 0.64
CA PHE A 4 -3.05 -3.67 0.20
C PHE A 4 -3.57 -3.75 -1.23
N GLY A 5 -2.80 -4.36 -2.13
CA GLY A 5 -3.14 -4.43 -3.55
C GLY A 5 -2.14 -5.25 -4.36
N VAL A 6 -2.44 -5.36 -5.65
CA VAL A 6 -1.60 -6.09 -6.63
C VAL A 6 -1.07 -5.11 -7.66
N VAL A 7 0.22 -5.22 -7.96
CA VAL A 7 0.93 -4.41 -8.96
C VAL A 7 1.64 -5.30 -9.98
N ALA A 8 2.09 -4.70 -11.08
CA ALA A 8 3.03 -5.35 -11.99
C ALA A 8 4.37 -5.60 -11.29
N ALA A 9 5.10 -6.63 -11.68
CA ALA A 9 6.36 -7.00 -11.01
C ALA A 9 7.46 -5.92 -11.14
N ASP A 10 7.40 -5.12 -12.20
CA ASP A 10 8.29 -3.99 -12.51
C ASP A 10 7.77 -2.64 -11.97
N HIS A 11 6.69 -2.64 -11.17
CA HIS A 11 6.18 -1.43 -10.54
C HIS A 11 7.29 -0.73 -9.73
N PRO A 12 7.53 0.59 -9.93
CA PRO A 12 8.66 1.30 -9.31
C PRO A 12 8.66 1.20 -7.79
N GLY A 13 7.47 1.06 -7.19
CA GLY A 13 7.27 0.73 -5.80
C GLY A 13 6.70 1.91 -5.05
N GLN A 14 7.26 2.17 -3.88
CA GLN A 14 6.86 3.24 -2.98
C GLN A 14 8.11 3.80 -2.28
N PRO A 15 8.03 5.01 -1.70
CA PRO A 15 9.06 5.54 -0.82
C PRO A 15 9.39 4.59 0.34
N ALA A 16 10.66 4.56 0.75
CA ALA A 16 11.13 3.68 1.81
C ALA A 16 10.54 4.01 3.20
N ASP A 17 10.08 5.24 3.39
CA ASP A 17 9.45 5.75 4.61
C ASP A 17 7.93 5.53 4.63
N LEU A 18 7.33 4.94 3.59
CA LEU A 18 5.91 4.64 3.59
C LEU A 18 5.59 3.52 4.60
N VAL A 19 4.78 3.87 5.59
CA VAL A 19 4.42 2.99 6.70
C VAL A 19 3.17 2.19 6.37
N GLY A 20 3.19 0.89 6.70
CA GLY A 20 2.04 0.00 6.59
C GLY A 20 1.06 0.10 7.76
N LEU A 21 0.35 -1.00 8.01
CA LEU A 21 -0.72 -1.10 9.00
C LEU A 21 -0.16 -1.63 10.33
N GLY A 22 -0.16 -0.80 11.37
CA GLY A 22 0.39 -1.18 12.69
C GLY A 22 1.16 -0.07 13.40
N GLY A 23 1.50 1.02 12.71
CA GLY A 23 2.27 2.14 13.25
C GLY A 23 3.66 2.28 12.62
N PRO A 24 4.48 3.24 13.09
CA PRO A 24 5.68 3.74 12.40
C PRO A 24 6.72 2.67 12.03
N ASP A 25 6.79 1.56 12.77
CA ASP A 25 7.77 0.48 12.53
C ASP A 25 7.24 -0.63 11.61
N THR A 26 6.11 -0.41 10.94
CA THR A 26 5.48 -1.45 10.11
C THR A 26 5.96 -1.34 8.66
N ALA A 27 6.94 -2.17 8.31
CA ALA A 27 7.50 -2.21 6.96
C ALA A 27 6.49 -2.70 5.91
N LEU A 28 6.63 -2.17 4.70
CA LEU A 28 5.99 -2.68 3.49
C LEU A 28 7.00 -3.51 2.69
N TRP A 29 6.54 -4.62 2.12
CA TRP A 29 7.34 -5.39 1.16
C TRP A 29 6.46 -5.97 0.06
N ARG A 30 7.11 -6.56 -0.95
CA ARG A 30 6.44 -7.17 -2.11
C ARG A 30 6.64 -8.67 -2.13
N VAL A 31 5.55 -9.40 -2.34
CA VAL A 31 5.56 -10.83 -2.62
C VAL A 31 5.41 -11.04 -4.12
N HIS A 32 6.51 -11.38 -4.78
CA HIS A 32 6.54 -11.57 -6.24
C HIS A 32 5.97 -12.93 -6.66
N ALA A 33 5.22 -12.92 -7.76
CA ALA A 33 4.55 -14.05 -8.38
C ALA A 33 4.58 -13.90 -9.91
N GLY A 34 5.74 -14.21 -10.51
CA GLY A 34 5.95 -14.02 -11.95
C GLY A 34 5.88 -12.52 -12.31
N ALA A 35 4.98 -12.16 -13.23
CA ALA A 35 4.81 -10.79 -13.70
C ALA A 35 3.95 -9.89 -12.79
N THR A 36 3.48 -10.40 -11.64
CA THR A 36 2.72 -9.60 -10.66
C THR A 36 3.38 -9.68 -9.29
N ALA A 37 3.07 -8.70 -8.43
CA ALA A 37 3.47 -8.72 -7.04
C ALA A 37 2.33 -8.21 -6.13
N GLY A 38 2.20 -8.80 -4.95
CA GLY A 38 1.33 -8.29 -3.89
C GLY A 38 2.11 -7.34 -2.98
N VAL A 39 1.57 -6.15 -2.70
CA VAL A 39 2.14 -5.21 -1.72
C VAL A 39 1.52 -5.51 -0.36
N VAL A 40 2.36 -5.84 0.61
CA VAL A 40 1.92 -6.37 1.90
C VAL A 40 2.61 -5.71 3.08
N THR A 41 2.04 -5.91 4.26
CA THR A 41 2.66 -5.64 5.55
C THR A 41 2.38 -6.77 6.55
N ALA A 42 3.05 -6.73 7.70
CA ALA A 42 2.77 -7.66 8.78
C ALA A 42 1.32 -7.43 9.24
N ALA A 43 0.52 -8.50 9.29
CA ALA A 43 -0.86 -8.35 9.76
C ALA A 43 -0.84 -8.15 11.28
N PRO A 44 -1.37 -7.05 11.82
CA PRO A 44 -1.49 -6.92 13.27
C PRO A 44 -2.47 -7.95 13.80
N GLY A 45 -2.14 -8.55 14.94
CA GLY A 45 -2.98 -9.57 15.59
C GLY A 45 -4.36 -9.07 16.02
N TRP A 46 -4.64 -7.78 15.91
CA TRP A 46 -5.90 -7.12 16.30
C TRP A 46 -6.58 -6.39 15.14
N LEU A 47 -6.42 -6.84 13.89
CA LEU A 47 -7.03 -6.20 12.71
C LEU A 47 -8.53 -5.89 12.94
N ARG A 48 -8.84 -4.62 13.17
CA ARG A 48 -10.21 -4.11 13.36
C ARG A 48 -10.44 -3.02 12.32
N ALA A 49 -11.70 -2.78 11.95
CA ALA A 49 -12.07 -1.67 11.08
C ALA A 49 -12.04 -0.35 11.86
N ARG A 50 -10.87 0.05 12.36
CA ARG A 50 -10.69 1.36 13.00
C ARG A 50 -10.47 2.41 11.91
N PRO A 51 -10.96 3.66 12.10
CA PRO A 51 -10.77 4.73 11.12
C PRO A 51 -9.31 4.94 10.72
N ARG A 52 -8.38 4.83 11.69
CA ARG A 52 -6.94 4.93 11.45
C ARG A 52 -6.43 3.86 10.47
N ASP A 53 -6.91 2.63 10.60
CA ASP A 53 -6.41 1.51 9.80
C ASP A 53 -6.98 1.56 8.37
N LEU A 54 -8.24 2.01 8.23
CA LEU A 54 -8.85 2.30 6.92
C LEU A 54 -8.11 3.43 6.20
N LEU A 55 -7.75 4.50 6.91
CA LEU A 55 -6.98 5.61 6.35
C LEU A 55 -5.57 5.16 5.94
N ALA A 56 -4.88 4.37 6.77
CA ALA A 56 -3.57 3.83 6.43
C ALA A 56 -3.63 2.94 5.17
N HIS A 57 -4.66 2.10 5.05
CA HIS A 57 -4.90 1.31 3.83
C HIS A 57 -5.05 2.20 2.59
N GLN A 58 -5.84 3.27 2.70
CA GLN A 58 -6.05 4.18 1.59
C GLN A 58 -4.78 4.96 1.22
N LEU A 59 -4.04 5.47 2.20
CA LEU A 59 -2.79 6.22 1.96
C LEU A 59 -1.73 5.37 1.25
N VAL A 60 -1.62 4.08 1.59
CA VAL A 60 -0.70 3.17 0.90
C VAL A 60 -1.12 3.00 -0.56
N LEU A 61 -2.41 2.79 -0.83
CA LEU A 61 -2.92 2.68 -2.19
C LEU A 61 -2.69 3.96 -2.99
N ASP A 62 -3.03 5.13 -2.43
CA ASP A 62 -2.85 6.43 -3.07
C ASP A 62 -1.37 6.73 -3.37
N CYS A 63 -0.46 6.27 -2.51
CA CYS A 63 0.97 6.39 -2.74
C CYS A 63 1.42 5.49 -3.90
N LEU A 64 1.03 4.20 -3.91
CA LEU A 64 1.35 3.28 -5.02
C LEU A 64 0.85 3.82 -6.36
N TRP A 65 -0.39 4.33 -6.38
CA TRP A 65 -1.01 4.95 -7.55
C TRP A 65 -0.20 6.10 -8.15
N GLN A 66 0.60 6.82 -7.36
CA GLN A 66 1.46 7.90 -7.86
C GLN A 66 2.63 7.37 -8.71
N TYR A 67 3.06 6.13 -8.50
CA TYR A 67 4.19 5.51 -9.20
C TYR A 67 3.76 4.56 -10.32
N GLY A 68 2.51 4.10 -10.32
CA GLY A 68 1.98 3.25 -11.38
C GLY A 68 0.63 2.63 -11.05
N PRO A 69 0.08 1.84 -11.99
CA PRO A 69 -1.19 1.16 -11.81
C PRO A 69 -1.15 0.16 -10.64
N VAL A 70 -2.21 0.17 -9.83
CA VAL A 70 -2.42 -0.81 -8.75
C VAL A 70 -3.87 -1.31 -8.78
N LEU A 71 -4.05 -2.61 -8.57
CA LEU A 71 -5.35 -3.21 -8.30
C LEU A 71 -5.59 -3.17 -6.79
N PRO A 72 -6.48 -2.31 -6.30
CA PRO A 72 -6.71 -2.18 -4.86
C PRO A 72 -7.38 -3.45 -4.33
N ALA A 73 -6.79 -4.06 -3.30
CA ALA A 73 -7.47 -5.09 -2.54
C ALA A 73 -8.53 -4.43 -1.66
N ARG A 74 -9.62 -5.16 -1.41
CA ARG A 74 -10.57 -4.78 -0.38
C ARG A 74 -9.85 -4.71 0.97
N TYR A 75 -10.27 -3.81 1.84
CA TYR A 75 -9.79 -3.78 3.21
C TYR A 75 -9.97 -5.16 3.89
N GLY A 76 -8.99 -5.57 4.69
CA GLY A 76 -9.06 -6.79 5.49
C GLY A 76 -8.60 -8.07 4.81
N ILE A 77 -8.00 -7.99 3.61
CA ILE A 77 -7.45 -9.19 2.96
C ILE A 77 -6.14 -9.59 3.65
N VAL A 78 -6.14 -10.80 4.22
CA VAL A 78 -4.99 -11.38 4.93
C VAL A 78 -4.63 -12.71 4.28
N ALA A 79 -3.35 -12.91 4.01
CA ALA A 79 -2.79 -14.21 3.62
C ALA A 79 -2.01 -14.81 4.81
N PRO A 80 -2.08 -16.13 5.03
CA PRO A 80 -1.38 -16.79 6.13
C PRO A 80 0.14 -16.73 5.97
N ASP A 81 0.62 -16.93 4.74
CA ASP A 81 2.04 -16.98 4.38
C ASP A 81 2.25 -16.52 2.93
N GLU A 82 3.52 -16.36 2.53
CA GLU A 82 3.87 -15.83 1.22
C GLU A 82 3.57 -16.80 0.10
N GLU A 83 3.70 -18.10 0.33
CA GLU A 83 3.43 -19.11 -0.70
C GLU A 83 1.93 -19.18 -1.01
N THR A 84 1.07 -19.09 0.00
CA THR A 84 -0.38 -18.98 -0.18
C THR A 84 -0.75 -17.74 -1.00
N LEU A 85 -0.14 -16.58 -0.71
CA LEU A 85 -0.34 -15.37 -1.52
C LEU A 85 0.18 -15.55 -2.95
N ARG A 86 1.38 -16.08 -3.11
CA ARG A 86 2.02 -16.32 -4.41
C ARG A 86 1.20 -17.26 -5.29
N ALA A 87 0.65 -18.32 -4.71
CA ALA A 87 -0.26 -19.24 -5.41
C ALA A 87 -1.55 -18.55 -5.87
N ALA A 88 -2.15 -17.70 -5.02
CA ALA A 88 -3.33 -16.92 -5.38
C ALA A 88 -3.05 -15.92 -6.51
N LEU A 89 -1.91 -15.21 -6.45
CA LEU A 89 -1.47 -14.29 -7.49
C LEU A 89 -1.22 -15.00 -8.82
N ARG A 90 -0.52 -16.14 -8.81
CA ARG A 90 -0.29 -16.96 -10.01
C ARG A 90 -1.60 -17.40 -10.67
N ARG A 91 -2.60 -17.82 -9.87
CA ARG A 91 -3.91 -18.28 -10.39
C ARG A 91 -4.67 -17.18 -11.14
N SER A 92 -4.48 -15.93 -10.74
CA SER A 92 -5.17 -14.77 -11.32
C SER A 92 -4.27 -13.88 -12.18
N ALA A 93 -3.05 -14.32 -12.51
CA ALA A 93 -2.01 -13.47 -13.07
C ALA A 93 -2.43 -12.76 -14.37
N LEU A 94 -2.98 -13.50 -15.34
CA LEU A 94 -3.44 -12.92 -16.61
C LEU A 94 -4.51 -11.86 -16.38
N ARG A 95 -5.54 -12.18 -15.57
CA ARG A 95 -6.61 -11.24 -15.22
C ARG A 95 -6.06 -9.97 -14.55
N HIS A 96 -5.10 -10.11 -13.65
CA HIS A 96 -4.49 -8.97 -12.99
C HIS A 96 -3.70 -8.10 -13.96
N LEU A 97 -2.90 -8.70 -14.85
CA LEU A 97 -2.13 -7.96 -15.86
C LEU A 97 -3.04 -7.22 -16.83
N ASP A 98 -4.11 -7.85 -17.32
CA ASP A 98 -5.09 -7.22 -18.22
C ASP A 98 -5.77 -6.02 -17.53
N ALA A 99 -6.12 -6.15 -16.25
CA ALA A 99 -6.71 -5.06 -15.49
C ALA A 99 -5.71 -3.93 -15.23
N LEU A 100 -4.47 -4.24 -14.91
CA LEU A 100 -3.40 -3.24 -14.72
C LEU A 100 -3.11 -2.47 -16.01
N ALA A 101 -3.09 -3.16 -17.16
CA ALA A 101 -2.90 -2.54 -18.47
C ALA A 101 -4.03 -1.55 -18.79
N GLN A 102 -5.29 -1.94 -18.57
CA GLN A 102 -6.43 -1.05 -18.73
C GLN A 102 -6.36 0.19 -17.82
N LEU A 103 -5.90 0.04 -16.58
CA LEU A 103 -5.71 1.17 -15.67
C LEU A 103 -4.58 2.12 -16.13
N ALA A 104 -3.51 1.57 -16.73
CA ALA A 104 -2.41 2.36 -17.29
C ALA A 104 -2.88 3.25 -18.45
N GLU A 105 -3.84 2.78 -19.25
CA GLU A 105 -4.44 3.58 -20.33
C GLU A 105 -5.25 4.77 -19.80
N LEU A 106 -5.87 4.62 -18.62
CA LEU A 106 -6.66 5.68 -17.99
C LEU A 106 -5.80 6.70 -17.22
N THR A 107 -4.58 6.30 -16.85
CA THR A 107 -3.66 7.12 -16.06
C THR A 107 -2.29 7.02 -16.71
N PRO A 108 -2.00 7.81 -17.77
CA PRO A 108 -0.65 7.81 -18.34
C PRO A 108 0.33 8.15 -17.22
N ALA A 109 1.34 7.28 -17.05
CA ALA A 109 2.32 7.40 -16.00
C ALA A 109 2.82 8.84 -15.93
N ARG A 110 2.58 9.50 -14.78
CA ARG A 110 3.09 10.84 -14.55
C ARG A 110 4.60 10.72 -14.34
N ALA A 111 5.35 10.76 -15.43
CA ALA A 111 6.79 10.87 -15.39
C ALA A 111 7.15 12.14 -14.59
N GLY A 112 7.78 11.96 -13.43
CA GLY A 112 8.43 13.07 -12.71
C GLY A 112 7.65 13.73 -11.57
N ILE A 113 6.82 13.02 -10.81
CA ILE A 113 6.50 13.52 -9.45
C ILE A 113 7.64 13.07 -8.52
N GLU A 114 8.50 14.02 -8.16
CA GLU A 114 9.41 13.89 -7.02
C GLU A 114 8.58 13.48 -5.79
N PRO A 115 9.00 12.45 -5.02
CA PRO A 115 8.26 12.04 -3.83
C PRO A 115 8.03 13.25 -2.92
N ILE A 116 6.78 13.48 -2.51
CA ILE A 116 6.49 14.44 -1.44
C ILE A 116 7.04 13.84 -0.15
N THR A 117 8.32 14.09 0.10
CA THR A 117 9.04 13.75 1.32
C THR A 117 8.48 14.66 2.41
N GLY A 118 7.39 14.26 3.06
CA GLY A 118 6.73 15.13 4.04
C GLY A 118 5.52 14.57 4.77
N LEU A 119 4.86 13.52 4.27
CA LEU A 119 3.66 12.97 4.94
C LEU A 119 3.98 12.11 6.18
N ALA A 120 5.24 11.69 6.37
CA ALA A 120 5.66 10.98 7.58
C ALA A 120 5.77 11.88 8.84
N GLY A 121 5.78 13.21 8.68
CA GLY A 121 5.99 14.16 9.79
C GLY A 121 4.75 14.57 10.59
N MET A 122 3.53 14.25 10.14
CA MET A 122 2.31 14.83 10.74
C MET A 122 1.73 14.05 11.94
N ALA A 123 2.40 12.99 12.40
CA ALA A 123 1.98 12.23 13.57
C ALA A 123 2.67 12.64 14.89
N SER A 124 3.48 13.71 14.93
CA SER A 124 4.28 14.07 16.12
C SER A 124 4.31 15.56 16.50
N THR A 125 3.42 16.41 16.00
CA THR A 125 3.32 17.78 16.53
C THR A 125 2.15 17.87 17.49
N GLY A 126 2.46 17.85 18.79
CA GLY A 126 1.52 18.18 19.85
C GLY A 126 0.80 19.48 19.53
N ASN A 127 -0.51 19.49 19.71
CA ASN A 127 -1.39 20.62 19.50
C ASN A 127 -0.98 21.79 20.42
N PRO A 128 -0.46 22.93 19.91
CA PRO A 128 -0.06 24.05 20.75
C PRO A 128 -1.22 25.00 21.13
N LEU A 129 -2.48 24.62 20.88
CA LEU A 129 -3.65 25.47 21.16
C LEU A 129 -4.37 25.17 22.49
N LEU A 130 -3.74 24.47 23.43
CA LEU A 130 -4.29 24.23 24.77
C LEU A 130 -3.48 24.80 25.94
N ASP A 131 -2.47 25.64 25.70
CA ASP A 131 -1.73 26.31 26.79
C ASP A 131 -1.81 27.84 26.69
N ARG A 132 -3.01 28.38 26.96
CA ARG A 132 -3.16 29.76 27.44
C ARG A 132 -4.13 29.77 28.61
N SER A 133 -3.58 29.45 29.78
CA SER A 133 -4.14 29.84 31.07
C SER A 133 -2.98 30.21 31.98
N GLY A 134 -2.64 31.50 31.94
CA GLY A 134 -1.72 32.19 32.82
C GLY A 134 -2.14 33.64 32.90
#